data_AF-A0A7Y0B7H9-F1
#
_entry.id   AF-A0A7Y0B7H9-F1
#
_cell.length_a   1.000
_cell.length_b   1.000
_cell.length_c   1.000
_cell.angle_alpha   90.00
_cell.angle_beta   90.00
_cell.angle_gamma   90.00
#
_symmetry.space_group_name_H-M   'P 1'
#
loop_
_entity.id
_entity.type
_entity.pdbx_description
1 polymer ?
#
loop_
_entity_poly.entity_id
_entity_poly.type
_entity_poly.pdbx_seq_one_letter_code
_entity_poly.pdbx_strand_id
1 'polypeptide(L)'
;MLVTGATGRVGRVVVDRLLDVGVPVRALVRRAEAAATLPSTVEVFTGDLTDPESLDPALKGADAVFLVWTAPPPTAEPVIERLAAAQVRRAVFLSSPHQTPHPFFQQPNPMAALHAHIERLLAATTLDTTVIRPGMFASNALAWWAPAIRNGDVVRWPYGAAESAPVDDRDIAAVAARTLCEDGHLGGDYVLTGPESLTHAAQLDVIGDALGRRIAYEEITPDEFRNLWEGTAPSSAVDMLLAAWRAAVGRPAYLTTAVTDILGTPARTFHQWAADHAAAFTRST
;
A
#
# COMPACT_ATOMS: atom_id res chain seq x y z
N MET A 1 -19.35 6.81 2.94
CA MET A 1 -18.29 6.04 2.26
C MET A 1 -17.98 4.78 3.03
N LEU A 2 -17.89 3.63 2.37
CA LEU A 2 -17.43 2.39 3.00
C LEU A 2 -15.92 2.22 2.79
N VAL A 3 -15.18 1.96 3.85
CA VAL A 3 -13.74 1.68 3.83
C VAL A 3 -13.51 0.24 4.26
N THR A 4 -13.05 -0.60 3.33
CA THR A 4 -12.52 -1.92 3.66
C THR A 4 -11.07 -1.81 4.13
N GLY A 5 -10.62 -2.74 4.97
CA GLY A 5 -9.27 -2.66 5.55
C GLY A 5 -9.07 -1.38 6.39
N ALA A 6 -10.14 -0.85 7.00
CA ALA A 6 -10.16 0.44 7.70
C ALA A 6 -9.14 0.55 8.84
N THR A 7 -8.71 -0.58 9.41
CA THR A 7 -7.69 -0.62 10.48
C THR A 7 -6.27 -0.86 9.94
N GLY A 8 -6.10 -0.96 8.61
CA GLY A 8 -4.81 -1.12 7.96
C GLY A 8 -4.07 0.20 7.77
N ARG A 9 -2.81 0.12 7.33
CA ARG A 9 -1.90 1.28 7.15
C ARG A 9 -2.53 2.40 6.30
N VAL A 10 -3.03 2.06 5.11
CA VAL A 10 -3.68 3.02 4.21
C VAL A 10 -5.11 3.32 4.65
N GLY A 11 -5.89 2.28 4.96
CA GLY A 11 -7.32 2.41 5.28
C GLY A 11 -7.59 3.34 6.46
N ARG A 12 -6.76 3.30 7.52
CA ARG A 12 -6.91 4.20 8.68
C ARG A 12 -6.72 5.66 8.29
N VAL A 13 -5.73 5.95 7.46
CA VAL A 13 -5.50 7.31 6.97
C VAL A 13 -6.62 7.75 6.02
N VAL A 14 -7.18 6.84 5.21
CA VAL A 14 -8.37 7.14 4.39
C VAL A 14 -9.56 7.52 5.28
N VAL A 15 -9.81 6.77 6.36
CA VAL A 15 -10.85 7.10 7.35
C VAL A 15 -10.63 8.51 7.91
N ASP A 16 -9.43 8.80 8.42
CA ASP A 16 -9.11 10.11 9.01
C ASP A 16 -9.33 11.25 7.99
N ARG A 17 -8.87 11.07 6.74
CA ARG A 17 -9.03 12.06 5.66
C ARG A 17 -10.49 12.32 5.28
N LEU A 18 -11.32 11.28 5.24
CA LEU A 18 -12.74 11.43 4.94
C LEU A 18 -13.47 12.17 6.07
N LEU A 19 -13.12 11.88 7.33
CA LEU A 19 -13.68 12.58 8.48
C LEU A 19 -13.26 14.05 8.52
N ASP A 20 -12.02 14.38 8.17
CA ASP A 20 -11.51 15.77 8.12
C ASP A 20 -12.33 16.66 7.18
N VAL A 21 -12.91 16.08 6.11
CA VAL A 21 -13.77 16.80 5.14
C VAL A 21 -15.27 16.62 5.42
N GLY A 22 -15.63 16.09 6.59
CA GLY A 22 -17.02 15.95 7.04
C GLY A 22 -17.81 14.85 6.34
N VAL A 23 -17.15 13.89 5.69
CA VAL A 23 -17.81 12.77 5.00
C VAL A 23 -18.09 11.64 6.00
N PRO A 24 -19.34 11.17 6.13
CA PRO A 24 -19.65 10.01 6.98
C PRO A 24 -18.93 8.74 6.51
N VAL A 25 -18.28 8.06 7.45
CA VAL A 25 -17.48 6.86 7.18
C VAL A 25 -18.10 5.63 7.81
N ARG A 26 -18.21 4.58 7.00
CA ARG A 26 -18.46 3.21 7.43
C ARG A 26 -17.17 2.42 7.33
N ALA A 27 -16.75 1.78 8.40
CA ALA A 27 -15.57 0.92 8.43
C ALA A 27 -15.98 -0.54 8.45
N LEU A 28 -15.49 -1.31 7.48
CA LEU A 28 -15.57 -2.76 7.54
C LEU A 28 -14.34 -3.30 8.28
N VAL A 29 -14.57 -4.01 9.37
CA VAL A 29 -13.53 -4.66 10.18
C VAL A 29 -13.77 -6.16 10.26
N ARG A 30 -12.73 -6.98 10.20
CA ARG A 30 -12.86 -8.43 10.37
C ARG A 30 -13.12 -8.84 11.81
N ARG A 31 -12.58 -8.06 12.75
CA ARG A 31 -12.63 -8.31 14.19
C ARG A 31 -13.11 -7.05 14.88
N ALA A 32 -14.20 -7.13 15.65
CA ALA A 32 -14.84 -5.97 16.25
C ALA A 32 -13.91 -5.19 17.19
N GLU A 33 -13.03 -5.89 17.92
CA GLU A 33 -12.05 -5.29 18.82
C GLU A 33 -11.01 -4.43 18.09
N ALA A 34 -10.74 -4.69 16.79
CA ALA A 34 -9.84 -3.86 16.00
C ALA A 34 -10.41 -2.45 15.77
N ALA A 35 -11.73 -2.29 15.85
CA ALA A 35 -12.40 -1.00 15.71
C ALA A 35 -12.11 -0.03 16.85
N ALA A 36 -11.57 -0.49 17.98
CA ALA A 36 -11.14 0.38 19.08
C ALA A 36 -10.05 1.40 18.66
N THR A 37 -9.39 1.17 17.53
CA THR A 37 -8.37 2.07 16.95
C THR A 37 -8.94 3.16 16.03
N LEU A 38 -10.25 3.10 15.74
CA LEU A 38 -10.95 4.04 14.88
C LEU A 38 -11.64 5.14 15.70
N PRO A 39 -11.83 6.34 15.13
CA PRO A 39 -12.60 7.40 15.79
C PRO A 39 -14.03 6.95 16.11
N SER A 40 -14.53 7.37 17.28
CA SER A 40 -15.88 7.00 17.76
C SER A 40 -17.04 7.43 16.84
N THR A 41 -16.78 8.37 15.92
CA THR A 41 -17.74 8.86 14.92
C THR A 41 -17.88 7.94 13.71
N VAL A 42 -17.04 6.92 13.57
CA VAL A 42 -17.09 5.95 12.47
C VAL A 42 -18.16 4.90 12.74
N GLU A 43 -19.02 4.63 11.76
CA GLU A 43 -19.97 3.53 11.83
C GLU A 43 -19.25 2.21 11.52
N VAL A 44 -19.23 1.28 12.48
CA VAL A 44 -18.42 0.06 12.38
C VAL A 44 -19.30 -1.12 12.00
N PHE A 45 -18.86 -1.87 10.98
CA PHE A 45 -19.47 -3.12 10.55
C PHE A 45 -18.47 -4.27 10.61
N THR A 46 -18.88 -5.41 11.15
CA THR A 46 -18.08 -6.63 11.11
C THR A 46 -18.35 -7.38 9.81
N GLY A 47 -17.30 -7.70 9.05
CA GLY A 47 -17.40 -8.56 7.87
C GLY A 47 -16.04 -8.95 7.31
N ASP A 48 -16.04 -9.95 6.44
CA ASP A 48 -14.85 -10.53 5.82
C ASP A 48 -15.07 -10.72 4.32
N LEU A 49 -14.05 -10.41 3.51
CA LEU A 49 -14.10 -10.67 2.07
C LEU A 49 -14.16 -12.18 1.75
N THR A 50 -13.74 -13.05 2.69
CA THR A 50 -13.91 -14.50 2.55
C THR A 50 -15.33 -14.99 2.81
N ASP A 51 -16.18 -14.14 3.38
CA ASP A 51 -17.61 -14.36 3.56
C ASP A 51 -18.37 -13.19 2.93
N PRO A 52 -18.54 -13.18 1.59
CA PRO A 52 -19.07 -12.04 0.87
C PRO A 52 -20.44 -11.55 1.38
N GLU A 53 -21.27 -12.43 1.96
CA GLU A 53 -22.59 -12.05 2.49
C GLU A 53 -22.48 -11.13 3.72
N SER A 54 -21.40 -11.28 4.48
CA SER A 54 -21.11 -10.40 5.63
C SER A 54 -20.88 -8.94 5.24
N LEU A 55 -20.70 -8.62 3.96
CA LEU A 55 -20.51 -7.26 3.45
C LEU A 55 -21.82 -6.48 3.34
N ASP A 56 -22.95 -7.18 3.18
CA ASP A 56 -24.25 -6.57 2.87
C ASP A 56 -24.69 -5.48 3.87
N PRO A 57 -24.53 -5.66 5.20
CA PRO A 57 -24.91 -4.62 6.16
C PRO A 57 -24.12 -3.32 5.96
N ALA A 58 -22.82 -3.41 5.65
CA ALA A 58 -21.95 -2.25 5.46
C ALA A 58 -22.22 -1.55 4.11
N LEU A 59 -22.56 -2.34 3.09
CA LEU A 59 -22.85 -1.89 1.74
C LEU A 59 -24.20 -1.16 1.64
N LYS A 60 -25.19 -1.56 2.44
CA LYS A 60 -26.54 -0.98 2.40
C LYS A 60 -26.53 0.53 2.69
N GLY A 61 -26.70 1.35 1.66
CA GLY A 61 -26.70 2.81 1.75
C GLY A 61 -25.30 3.46 1.71
N ALA A 62 -24.30 2.74 1.19
CA ALA A 62 -22.99 3.30 0.92
C ALA A 62 -22.93 3.83 -0.52
N ASP A 63 -22.51 5.09 -0.70
CA ASP A 63 -22.41 5.68 -2.05
C ASP A 63 -21.14 5.27 -2.80
N ALA A 64 -20.03 5.09 -2.08
CA ALA A 64 -18.76 4.63 -2.64
C ALA A 64 -18.00 3.72 -1.68
N VAL A 65 -17.12 2.89 -2.25
CA VAL A 65 -16.33 1.89 -1.52
C VAL A 65 -14.84 2.08 -1.80
N PHE A 66 -14.02 2.17 -0.75
CA PHE A 66 -12.59 1.93 -0.83
C PHE A 66 -12.30 0.44 -0.62
N LEU A 67 -11.82 -0.21 -1.67
CA LEU A 67 -11.55 -1.64 -1.69
C LEU A 67 -10.05 -1.92 -1.52
N VAL A 68 -9.71 -2.60 -0.43
CA VAL A 68 -8.39 -3.20 -0.17
C VAL A 68 -8.57 -4.70 -0.20
N TRP A 69 -7.83 -5.39 -1.07
CA TRP A 69 -7.99 -6.82 -1.23
C TRP A 69 -7.10 -7.61 -0.27
N THR A 70 -7.71 -8.41 0.61
CA THR A 70 -6.99 -9.25 1.57
C THR A 70 -7.53 -10.69 1.65
N ALA A 71 -8.19 -11.16 0.59
CA ALA A 71 -8.82 -12.48 0.56
C ALA A 71 -8.29 -13.36 -0.61
N PRO A 72 -8.50 -14.69 -0.55
CA PRO A 72 -8.05 -15.59 -1.60
C PRO A 72 -8.72 -15.32 -2.96
N PRO A 73 -8.07 -15.62 -4.08
CA PRO A 73 -8.59 -15.35 -5.43
C PRO A 73 -10.05 -15.78 -5.70
N PRO A 74 -10.54 -16.96 -5.24
CA PRO A 74 -11.92 -17.39 -5.50
C PRO A 74 -13.00 -16.48 -4.92
N THR A 75 -12.63 -15.58 -4.01
CA THR A 75 -13.57 -14.63 -3.39
C THR A 75 -13.80 -13.38 -4.24
N ALA A 76 -12.99 -13.16 -5.30
CA ALA A 76 -13.05 -11.97 -6.15
C ALA A 76 -14.41 -11.76 -6.80
N GLU A 77 -14.90 -12.77 -7.55
CA GLU A 77 -16.17 -12.67 -8.27
C GLU A 77 -17.36 -12.40 -7.33
N PRO A 78 -17.61 -13.19 -6.27
CA PRO A 78 -18.73 -12.95 -5.37
C PRO A 78 -18.71 -11.58 -4.67
N VAL A 79 -17.52 -11.07 -4.30
CA VAL A 79 -17.41 -9.75 -3.67
C VAL A 79 -17.76 -8.66 -4.67
N ILE A 80 -17.19 -8.70 -5.89
CA ILE A 80 -17.45 -7.67 -6.90
C ILE A 80 -18.92 -7.68 -7.35
N GLU A 81 -19.54 -8.85 -7.48
CA GLU A 81 -20.98 -8.98 -7.75
C GLU A 81 -21.82 -8.29 -6.67
N ARG A 82 -21.49 -8.47 -5.38
CA ARG A 82 -22.18 -7.79 -4.28
C ARG A 82 -21.97 -6.28 -4.30
N LEU A 83 -20.76 -5.80 -4.58
CA LEU A 83 -20.50 -4.36 -4.73
C LEU A 83 -21.38 -3.75 -5.83
N ALA A 84 -21.48 -4.44 -6.98
CA ALA A 84 -22.30 -3.98 -8.11
C ALA A 84 -23.81 -4.03 -7.81
N ALA A 85 -24.27 -5.03 -7.05
CA ALA A 85 -25.67 -5.15 -6.65
C ALA A 85 -26.10 -4.16 -5.56
N ALA A 86 -25.16 -3.65 -4.76
CA ALA A 86 -25.42 -2.84 -3.57
C ALA A 86 -25.85 -1.38 -3.84
N GLN A 87 -26.16 -1.01 -5.08
CA GLN A 87 -26.41 0.38 -5.52
C GLN A 87 -25.27 1.36 -5.16
N VAL A 88 -24.08 0.84 -4.89
CA VAL A 88 -22.85 1.64 -4.76
C VAL A 88 -22.62 2.30 -6.11
N ARG A 89 -22.33 3.60 -6.12
CA ARG A 89 -22.02 4.32 -7.35
C ARG A 89 -20.56 4.12 -7.76
N ARG A 90 -19.65 4.20 -6.79
CA ARG A 90 -18.20 4.31 -7.04
C ARG A 90 -17.38 3.28 -6.27
N ALA A 91 -16.31 2.79 -6.89
CA ALA A 91 -15.30 1.97 -6.24
C ALA A 91 -13.89 2.55 -6.47
N VAL A 92 -13.12 2.71 -5.40
CA VAL A 92 -11.69 2.99 -5.48
C VAL A 92 -10.93 1.75 -5.04
N PHE A 93 -10.24 1.10 -5.96
CA PHE A 93 -9.49 -0.13 -5.70
C PHE A 93 -8.00 0.15 -5.50
N LEU A 94 -7.47 -0.21 -4.32
CA LEU A 94 -6.04 -0.23 -4.03
C LEU A 94 -5.41 -1.49 -4.64
N SER A 95 -4.92 -1.35 -5.87
CA SER A 95 -4.30 -2.41 -6.67
C SER A 95 -2.77 -2.40 -6.54
N SER A 96 -2.06 -2.89 -7.56
CA SER A 96 -0.60 -2.82 -7.70
C SER A 96 -0.21 -2.48 -9.15
N PRO A 97 1.00 -1.97 -9.39
CA PRO A 97 1.49 -1.56 -10.72
C PRO A 97 1.86 -2.72 -11.64
N HIS A 98 0.99 -3.74 -11.76
CA HIS A 98 1.25 -4.93 -12.58
C HIS A 98 1.33 -4.65 -14.09
N GLN A 99 0.73 -3.55 -14.55
CA GLN A 99 0.79 -3.10 -15.95
C GLN A 99 2.02 -2.23 -16.25
N THR A 100 2.75 -1.78 -15.25
CA THR A 100 3.86 -0.83 -15.42
C THR A 100 5.06 -1.54 -16.06
N PRO A 101 5.59 -1.04 -17.21
CA PRO A 101 6.65 -1.70 -17.98
C PRO A 101 8.05 -1.49 -17.37
N HIS A 102 8.16 -1.57 -16.04
CA HIS A 102 9.43 -1.51 -15.33
C HIS A 102 9.77 -2.90 -14.76
N PRO A 103 11.02 -3.40 -14.93
CA PRO A 103 11.37 -4.77 -14.54
C PRO A 103 11.07 -5.12 -13.08
N PHE A 104 11.17 -4.16 -12.16
CA PHE A 104 10.78 -4.33 -10.75
C PHE A 104 9.34 -4.85 -10.58
N PHE A 105 8.42 -4.47 -11.47
CA PHE A 105 7.00 -4.86 -11.40
C PHE A 105 6.64 -6.05 -12.32
N GLN A 106 7.57 -6.51 -13.15
CA GLN A 106 7.32 -7.54 -14.18
C GLN A 106 7.86 -8.92 -13.80
N GLN A 107 8.29 -9.11 -12.56
CA GLN A 107 8.70 -10.42 -12.06
C GLN A 107 7.48 -11.33 -11.81
N PRO A 108 7.65 -12.66 -11.84
CA PRO A 108 6.57 -13.58 -11.46
C PRO A 108 6.02 -13.25 -10.06
N ASN A 109 4.78 -12.77 -10.03
CA ASN A 109 4.11 -12.33 -8.81
C ASN A 109 2.63 -12.77 -8.83
N PRO A 110 2.22 -13.77 -8.03
CA PRO A 110 0.82 -14.20 -7.96
C PRO A 110 -0.16 -13.07 -7.62
N MET A 111 0.27 -12.06 -6.84
CA MET A 111 -0.56 -10.90 -6.52
C MET A 111 -0.85 -10.03 -7.74
N ALA A 112 0.07 -9.96 -8.71
CA ALA A 112 -0.15 -9.21 -9.95
C ALA A 112 -1.31 -9.82 -10.75
N ALA A 113 -1.36 -11.15 -10.87
CA ALA A 113 -2.45 -11.83 -11.55
C ALA A 113 -3.80 -11.65 -10.84
N LEU A 114 -3.81 -11.70 -9.50
CA LEU A 114 -5.00 -11.45 -8.70
C LEU A 114 -5.53 -10.02 -8.87
N HIS A 115 -4.66 -9.01 -8.77
CA HIS A 115 -5.04 -7.62 -8.97
C HIS A 115 -5.54 -7.35 -10.39
N ALA A 116 -4.86 -7.89 -11.42
CA ALA A 116 -5.33 -7.82 -12.79
C ALA A 116 -6.72 -8.45 -12.96
N HIS A 117 -7.00 -9.56 -12.27
CA HIS A 117 -8.32 -10.19 -12.30
C HIS A 117 -9.39 -9.31 -11.65
N ILE A 118 -9.13 -8.75 -10.48
CA ILE A 118 -10.07 -7.85 -9.78
C ILE A 118 -10.34 -6.59 -10.59
N GLU A 119 -9.31 -5.99 -11.19
CA GLU A 119 -9.47 -4.83 -12.08
C GLU A 119 -10.39 -5.13 -13.26
N ARG A 120 -10.27 -6.32 -13.89
CA ARG A 120 -11.17 -6.73 -14.97
C ARG A 120 -12.60 -6.95 -14.49
N LEU A 121 -12.79 -7.53 -13.31
CA LEU A 121 -14.12 -7.73 -12.73
C LEU A 121 -14.79 -6.37 -12.47
N LEU A 122 -14.08 -5.44 -11.84
CA LEU A 122 -14.58 -4.09 -11.61
C LEU A 122 -14.91 -3.36 -12.92
N ALA A 123 -14.03 -3.46 -13.93
CA ALA A 123 -14.26 -2.86 -15.25
C ALA A 123 -15.46 -3.45 -16.01
N ALA A 124 -15.90 -4.66 -15.67
CA ALA A 124 -17.09 -5.30 -16.24
C ALA A 124 -18.40 -4.89 -15.54
N THR A 125 -18.32 -4.11 -14.45
CA THR A 125 -19.48 -3.62 -13.70
C THR A 125 -19.92 -2.23 -14.20
N THR A 126 -21.06 -1.75 -13.71
CA THR A 126 -21.50 -0.36 -13.93
C THR A 126 -20.95 0.62 -12.89
N LEU A 127 -20.02 0.19 -12.02
CA LEU A 127 -19.43 1.04 -10.99
C LEU A 127 -18.50 2.07 -11.61
N ASP A 128 -18.60 3.31 -11.14
CA ASP A 128 -17.61 4.36 -11.38
C ASP A 128 -16.29 3.95 -10.71
N THR A 129 -15.44 3.23 -11.43
CA THR A 129 -14.24 2.62 -10.86
C THR A 129 -13.00 3.49 -11.09
N THR A 130 -12.28 3.75 -10.01
CA THR A 130 -10.91 4.28 -10.03
C THR A 130 -9.96 3.23 -9.47
N VAL A 131 -8.89 2.93 -10.22
CA VAL A 131 -7.85 1.99 -9.78
C VAL A 131 -6.59 2.77 -9.45
N ILE A 132 -6.08 2.63 -8.23
CA ILE A 132 -4.81 3.22 -7.81
C ILE A 132 -3.78 2.11 -7.61
N ARG A 133 -2.56 2.32 -8.11
CA ARG A 133 -1.51 1.30 -8.22
C ARG A 133 -0.24 1.79 -7.53
N PRO A 134 -0.17 1.79 -6.19
CA PRO A 134 1.03 2.22 -5.47
C PRO A 134 2.23 1.32 -5.79
N GLY A 135 3.38 1.96 -6.00
CA GLY A 135 4.68 1.30 -6.11
C GLY A 135 5.18 0.77 -4.76
N MET A 136 6.48 0.93 -4.51
CA MET A 136 7.05 0.56 -3.22
C MET A 136 6.50 1.47 -2.12
N PHE A 137 6.03 0.91 -1.01
CA PHE A 137 5.58 1.70 0.15
C PHE A 137 6.79 2.14 0.97
N ALA A 138 6.86 3.41 1.34
CA ALA A 138 7.89 3.90 2.26
C ALA A 138 7.87 3.15 3.61
N SER A 139 6.68 2.81 4.10
CA SER A 139 6.51 2.03 5.33
C SER A 139 7.10 0.63 5.32
N ASN A 140 7.51 0.08 4.18
CA ASN A 140 8.23 -1.19 4.13
C ASN A 140 9.57 -1.13 4.89
N ALA A 141 10.22 0.04 4.94
CA ALA A 141 11.44 0.24 5.72
C ALA A 141 11.25 -0.07 7.23
N LEU A 142 10.04 0.09 7.76
CA LEU A 142 9.72 -0.24 9.16
C LEU A 142 9.80 -1.75 9.41
N ALA A 143 9.31 -2.56 8.48
CA ALA A 143 9.35 -4.01 8.60
C ALA A 143 10.73 -4.57 8.25
N TRP A 144 11.40 -3.98 7.27
CA TRP A 144 12.64 -4.50 6.71
C TRP A 144 13.87 -4.12 7.54
N TRP A 145 13.98 -2.87 7.97
CA TRP A 145 15.23 -2.34 8.51
C TRP A 145 15.13 -1.87 9.95
N ALA A 146 13.95 -1.45 10.42
CA ALA A 146 13.81 -0.95 11.78
C ALA A 146 14.29 -1.94 12.86
N PRO A 147 14.02 -3.26 12.80
CA PRO A 147 14.56 -4.20 13.78
C PRO A 147 16.10 -4.19 13.85
N ALA A 148 16.80 -4.19 12.71
CA ALA A 148 18.25 -4.15 12.67
C ALA A 148 18.79 -2.79 13.16
N ILE A 149 18.18 -1.68 12.73
CA ILE A 149 18.59 -0.33 13.11
C ILE A 149 18.37 -0.07 14.61
N ARG A 150 17.33 -0.62 15.23
CA ARG A 150 17.14 -0.52 16.68
C ARG A 150 18.21 -1.28 17.47
N ASN A 151 18.74 -2.35 16.89
CA ASN A 151 19.74 -3.23 17.53
C ASN A 151 21.19 -2.84 17.23
N GLY A 152 21.44 -1.96 16.25
CA GLY A 152 22.80 -1.58 15.86
C GLY A 152 22.86 -0.50 14.80
N ASP A 153 24.05 -0.35 14.21
CA ASP A 153 24.34 0.63 13.15
C ASP A 153 24.62 -0.06 11.80
N VAL A 154 24.30 -1.36 11.66
CA VAL A 154 24.55 -2.13 10.45
C VAL A 154 23.26 -2.81 10.00
N VAL A 155 22.90 -2.64 8.73
CA VAL A 155 21.82 -3.36 8.07
C VAL A 155 22.42 -4.26 7.01
N ARG A 156 22.19 -5.57 7.17
CA ARG A 156 22.63 -6.61 6.24
C ARG A 156 21.52 -6.89 5.24
N TRP A 157 21.71 -6.55 3.97
CA TRP A 157 20.63 -6.60 2.98
C TRP A 157 21.14 -6.87 1.55
N PRO A 158 20.39 -7.58 0.69
CA PRO A 158 20.78 -7.84 -0.69
C PRO A 158 20.40 -6.68 -1.62
N TYR A 159 21.15 -6.55 -2.70
CA TYR A 159 20.95 -5.60 -3.78
C TYR A 159 20.89 -4.15 -3.29
N GLY A 160 21.96 -3.64 -2.68
CA GLY A 160 22.01 -2.27 -2.15
C GLY A 160 21.82 -1.19 -3.21
N ALA A 161 22.19 -1.52 -4.45
CA ALA A 161 22.02 -0.69 -5.64
C ALA A 161 20.66 -0.88 -6.36
N ALA A 162 19.73 -1.69 -5.83
CA ALA A 162 18.38 -1.78 -6.37
C ALA A 162 17.64 -0.47 -6.08
N GLU A 163 17.07 0.14 -7.13
CA GLU A 163 16.35 1.39 -7.03
C GLU A 163 14.83 1.18 -6.93
N SER A 164 14.18 2.03 -6.15
CA SER A 164 12.72 2.14 -6.07
C SER A 164 12.34 3.60 -5.82
N ALA A 165 11.05 3.91 -5.95
CA ALA A 165 10.50 5.23 -5.64
C ALA A 165 9.48 5.11 -4.51
N PRO A 166 9.92 5.05 -3.23
CA PRO A 166 9.03 4.78 -2.11
C PRO A 166 7.96 5.86 -1.98
N VAL A 167 6.69 5.49 -2.14
CA VAL A 167 5.54 6.38 -1.94
C VAL A 167 5.11 6.36 -0.47
N ASP A 168 4.81 7.53 0.07
CA ASP A 168 4.29 7.68 1.42
C ASP A 168 2.86 7.14 1.51
N ASP A 169 2.58 6.27 2.49
CA ASP A 169 1.24 5.72 2.77
C ASP A 169 0.18 6.83 2.91
N ARG A 170 0.56 8.02 3.39
CA ARG A 170 -0.32 9.20 3.53
C ARG A 170 -0.70 9.81 2.19
N ASP A 171 0.16 9.75 1.19
CA ASP A 171 -0.14 10.21 -0.17
C ASP A 171 -1.07 9.23 -0.86
N ILE A 172 -0.84 7.93 -0.71
CA ILE A 172 -1.74 6.88 -1.21
C ILE A 172 -3.14 7.09 -0.64
N ALA A 173 -3.24 7.27 0.68
CA ALA A 173 -4.51 7.48 1.35
C ALA A 173 -5.18 8.80 0.94
N ALA A 174 -4.43 9.88 0.76
CA ALA A 174 -4.97 11.15 0.28
C ALA A 174 -5.51 11.04 -1.15
N VAL A 175 -4.80 10.33 -2.05
CA VAL A 175 -5.28 10.05 -3.41
C VAL A 175 -6.54 9.20 -3.38
N ALA A 176 -6.57 8.17 -2.54
CA ALA A 176 -7.76 7.33 -2.37
C ALA A 176 -8.96 8.15 -1.87
N ALA A 177 -8.77 8.97 -0.83
CA ALA A 177 -9.83 9.81 -0.28
C ALA A 177 -10.35 10.83 -1.31
N ARG A 178 -9.45 11.48 -2.06
CA ARG A 178 -9.86 12.42 -3.11
C ARG A 178 -10.65 11.75 -4.21
N THR A 179 -10.17 10.62 -4.73
CA THR A 179 -10.85 9.88 -5.81
C THR A 179 -12.17 9.25 -5.35
N LEU A 180 -12.35 8.98 -4.04
CA LEU A 180 -13.65 8.60 -3.47
C LEU A 180 -14.66 9.74 -3.49
N CYS A 181 -14.22 10.98 -3.27
CA CYS A 181 -15.08 12.15 -3.12
C CYS A 181 -15.35 12.90 -4.43
N GLU A 182 -14.39 12.94 -5.36
CA GLU A 182 -14.43 13.79 -6.56
C GLU A 182 -14.75 12.98 -7.83
N ASP A 183 -15.46 13.59 -8.77
CA ASP A 183 -15.65 13.04 -10.13
C ASP A 183 -14.41 13.32 -11.01
N GLY A 184 -14.35 12.72 -12.21
CA GLY A 184 -13.25 12.98 -13.16
C GLY A 184 -12.05 12.04 -13.03
N HIS A 185 -12.11 11.05 -12.14
CA HIS A 185 -11.03 10.07 -11.91
C HIS A 185 -11.31 8.69 -12.52
N LEU A 186 -12.22 8.60 -13.49
CA LEU A 186 -12.60 7.33 -14.11
C LEU A 186 -11.55 6.87 -15.12
N GLY A 187 -11.21 5.59 -15.07
CA GLY A 187 -10.35 4.95 -16.08
C GLY A 187 -8.90 5.44 -16.14
N GLY A 188 -8.44 6.23 -15.17
CA GLY A 188 -7.05 6.70 -15.10
C GLY A 188 -6.06 5.58 -14.77
N ASP A 189 -4.84 5.66 -15.31
CA ASP A 189 -3.72 4.82 -14.90
C ASP A 189 -2.92 5.50 -13.79
N TYR A 190 -3.37 5.32 -12.54
CA TYR A 190 -2.80 5.99 -11.38
C TYR A 190 -1.74 5.14 -10.69
N VAL A 191 -0.56 5.02 -11.31
CA VAL A 191 0.61 4.47 -10.63
C VAL A 191 1.15 5.52 -9.65
N LEU A 192 1.19 5.20 -8.36
CA LEU A 192 1.58 6.15 -7.31
C LEU A 192 3.01 5.88 -6.85
N THR A 193 3.89 6.87 -6.98
CA THR A 193 5.30 6.77 -6.60
C THR A 193 5.69 7.90 -5.66
N GLY A 194 6.79 7.73 -4.93
CA GLY A 194 7.49 8.86 -4.36
C GLY A 194 8.07 9.76 -5.46
N PRO A 195 8.56 10.96 -5.11
CA PRO A 195 9.08 11.91 -6.09
C PRO A 195 10.50 11.57 -6.60
N GLU A 196 11.18 10.61 -5.99
CA GLU A 196 12.62 10.36 -6.20
C GLU A 196 12.91 8.86 -6.39
N SER A 197 13.89 8.56 -7.26
CA SER A 197 14.48 7.22 -7.37
C SER A 197 15.61 7.07 -6.37
N LEU A 198 15.49 6.12 -5.45
CA LEU A 198 16.45 5.87 -4.39
C LEU A 198 16.87 4.40 -4.35
N THR A 199 18.17 4.17 -4.28
CA THR A 199 18.72 2.84 -3.98
C THR A 199 18.36 2.44 -2.54
N HIS A 200 18.34 1.14 -2.22
CA HIS A 200 18.18 0.69 -0.84
C HIS A 200 19.25 1.27 0.09
N ALA A 201 20.51 1.35 -0.37
CA ALA A 201 21.58 1.98 0.40
C ALA A 201 21.30 3.47 0.66
N ALA A 202 20.84 4.22 -0.35
CA ALA A 202 20.49 5.63 -0.19
C ALA A 202 19.28 5.83 0.75
N GLN A 203 18.30 4.93 0.73
CA GLN A 203 17.19 4.97 1.69
C GLN A 203 17.69 4.78 3.14
N LEU A 204 18.67 3.90 3.35
CA LEU A 204 19.28 3.72 4.67
C LEU A 204 20.11 4.91 5.11
N ASP A 205 20.83 5.58 4.19
CA ASP A 205 21.52 6.84 4.47
C ASP A 205 20.52 7.92 4.91
N VAL A 206 19.39 8.07 4.20
CA VAL A 206 18.31 9.01 4.57
C VAL A 206 17.72 8.72 5.96
N ILE A 207 17.54 7.45 6.32
CA ILE A 207 17.11 7.06 7.68
C ILE A 207 18.20 7.40 8.70
N GLY A 208 19.47 7.19 8.38
CA GLY A 208 20.61 7.57 9.21
C GLY A 208 20.66 9.06 9.49
N ASP A 209 20.48 9.89 8.46
CA ASP A 209 20.41 11.34 8.56
C ASP A 209 19.26 11.79 9.49
N ALA A 210 18.08 11.19 9.35
CA ALA A 210 16.94 11.45 10.23
C ALA A 210 17.19 11.07 11.70
N LEU A 211 18.09 10.10 11.95
CA LEU A 211 18.50 9.67 13.29
C LEU A 211 19.73 10.41 13.81
N GLY A 212 20.40 11.22 12.98
CA GLY A 212 21.68 11.83 13.30
C GLY A 212 22.82 10.82 13.52
N ARG A 213 22.76 9.63 12.90
CA ARG A 213 23.82 8.61 12.99
C ARG A 213 23.96 7.82 11.69
N ARG A 214 25.19 7.38 11.39
CA ARG A 214 25.46 6.55 10.21
C ARG A 214 24.89 5.14 10.38
N ILE A 215 24.14 4.68 9.38
CA ILE A 215 23.70 3.28 9.26
C ILE A 215 24.49 2.65 8.12
N ALA A 216 25.38 1.71 8.42
CA ALA A 216 26.17 1.01 7.43
C ALA A 216 25.32 -0.03 6.69
N TYR A 217 25.41 -0.01 5.36
CA TYR A 217 24.89 -1.05 4.50
C TYR A 217 25.93 -2.16 4.34
N GLU A 218 25.58 -3.39 4.70
CA GLU A 218 26.40 -4.58 4.43
C GLU A 218 25.66 -5.45 3.41
N GLU A 219 26.20 -5.51 2.19
CA GLU A 219 25.64 -6.34 1.12
C GLU A 219 25.79 -7.82 1.47
N ILE A 220 24.68 -8.55 1.46
CA ILE A 220 24.66 -10.02 1.61
C ILE A 220 24.13 -10.69 0.35
N THR A 221 24.48 -11.96 0.18
CA THR A 221 24.00 -12.76 -0.94
C THR A 221 22.49 -13.05 -0.81
N PRO A 222 21.81 -13.35 -1.94
CA PRO A 222 20.41 -13.79 -1.90
C PRO A 222 20.17 -15.02 -1.02
N ASP A 223 21.13 -15.94 -0.93
CA ASP A 223 21.01 -17.16 -0.12
C ASP A 223 21.14 -16.85 1.38
N GLU A 224 22.06 -15.96 1.77
CA GLU A 224 22.13 -15.46 3.13
C GLU A 224 20.84 -14.72 3.52
N PHE A 225 20.28 -13.92 2.61
CA PHE A 225 19.00 -13.25 2.85
C PHE A 225 17.85 -14.24 3.06
N ARG A 226 17.76 -15.29 2.23
CA ARG A 226 16.77 -16.38 2.42
C ARG A 226 16.88 -17.00 3.80
N ASN A 227 18.09 -17.31 4.24
CA ASN A 227 18.32 -17.91 5.56
C ASN A 227 17.95 -16.95 6.70
N LEU A 228 18.26 -15.66 6.58
CA LEU A 228 17.88 -14.65 7.58
C LEU A 228 16.36 -14.45 7.68
N TRP A 229 15.63 -14.67 6.60
CA TRP A 229 14.18 -14.47 6.52
C TRP A 229 13.37 -15.78 6.65
N GLU A 230 14.04 -16.90 6.88
CA GLU A 230 13.39 -18.19 7.12
C GLU A 230 12.47 -18.10 8.35
N GLY A 231 11.24 -18.62 8.21
CA GLY A 231 10.22 -18.56 9.26
C GLY A 231 9.61 -17.17 9.52
N THR A 232 10.18 -16.09 8.95
CA THR A 232 9.67 -14.72 9.10
C THR A 232 8.67 -14.36 8.01
N ALA A 233 8.91 -14.82 6.78
CA ALA A 233 8.02 -14.63 5.64
C ALA A 233 7.94 -15.92 4.80
N PRO A 234 6.86 -16.12 4.02
CA PRO A 234 6.79 -17.21 3.06
C PRO A 234 7.95 -17.15 2.05
N SER A 235 8.58 -18.28 1.76
CA SER A 235 9.72 -18.37 0.84
C SER A 235 9.39 -17.80 -0.55
N SER A 236 8.17 -18.03 -1.04
CA SER A 236 7.69 -17.47 -2.31
C SER A 236 7.66 -15.94 -2.34
N ALA A 237 7.37 -15.30 -1.20
CA ALA A 237 7.39 -13.84 -1.09
C ALA A 237 8.84 -13.31 -1.08
N VAL A 238 9.74 -14.00 -0.37
CA VAL A 238 11.18 -13.69 -0.34
C VAL A 238 11.79 -13.82 -1.73
N ASP A 239 11.52 -14.91 -2.44
CA ASP A 239 12.04 -15.13 -3.80
C ASP A 239 11.51 -14.11 -4.80
N MET A 240 10.23 -13.72 -4.68
CA MET A 240 9.65 -12.66 -5.50
C MET A 240 10.35 -11.31 -5.27
N LEU A 241 10.60 -10.93 -4.01
CA LEU A 241 11.31 -9.68 -3.68
C LEU A 241 12.75 -9.70 -4.19
N LEU A 242 13.49 -10.81 -3.99
CA LEU A 242 14.84 -10.97 -4.51
C LEU A 242 14.89 -10.84 -6.04
N ALA A 243 13.93 -11.43 -6.75
CA ALA A 243 13.81 -11.27 -8.20
C ALA A 243 13.54 -9.81 -8.60
N ALA A 244 12.63 -9.12 -7.87
CA ALA A 244 12.26 -7.74 -8.14
C ALA A 244 13.46 -6.79 -7.94
N TRP A 245 14.15 -6.92 -6.80
CA TRP A 245 15.34 -6.11 -6.50
C TRP A 245 16.47 -6.37 -7.47
N ARG A 246 16.76 -7.64 -7.80
CA ARG A 246 17.76 -8.00 -8.81
C ARG A 246 17.48 -7.32 -10.15
N ALA A 247 16.21 -7.30 -10.57
CA ALA A 247 15.80 -6.69 -11.81
C ALA A 247 15.90 -5.16 -11.81
N ALA A 248 15.88 -4.53 -10.63
CA ALA A 248 15.97 -3.08 -10.44
C ALA A 248 17.41 -2.56 -10.24
N VAL A 249 18.41 -3.43 -10.06
CA VAL A 249 19.81 -3.00 -9.94
C VAL A 249 20.26 -2.25 -11.18
N GLY A 250 20.75 -1.02 -10.99
CA GLY A 250 21.25 -0.15 -12.07
C GLY A 250 20.16 0.35 -13.03
N ARG A 251 18.88 0.30 -12.62
CA ARG A 251 17.75 0.81 -13.38
C ARG A 251 17.02 1.85 -12.53
N PRO A 252 16.95 3.12 -12.98
CA PRO A 252 16.15 4.13 -12.29
C PRO A 252 14.72 3.66 -12.09
N ALA A 253 14.18 3.92 -10.91
CA ALA A 253 12.80 3.59 -10.59
C ALA A 253 11.83 4.27 -11.57
N TYR A 254 10.70 3.61 -11.81
CA TYR A 254 9.59 4.24 -12.51
C TYR A 254 9.03 5.36 -11.63
N LEU A 255 8.92 6.58 -12.18
CA LEU A 255 8.41 7.77 -11.50
C LEU A 255 7.18 8.29 -12.23
N THR A 256 6.20 8.76 -11.46
CA THR A 256 5.01 9.44 -11.99
C THR A 256 4.72 10.72 -11.22
N THR A 257 3.89 11.57 -11.81
CA THR A 257 3.35 12.78 -11.17
C THR A 257 1.94 12.55 -10.61
N ALA A 258 1.40 11.33 -10.66
CA ALA A 258 -0.01 11.06 -10.37
C ALA A 258 -0.46 11.56 -8.98
N VAL A 259 0.39 11.45 -7.96
CA VAL A 259 0.11 12.02 -6.63
C VAL A 259 -0.05 13.54 -6.72
N THR A 260 0.90 14.23 -7.37
CA THR A 260 0.87 15.68 -7.55
C THR A 260 -0.32 16.14 -8.39
N ASP A 261 -0.60 15.43 -9.49
CA ASP A 261 -1.67 15.78 -10.43
C ASP A 261 -3.05 15.65 -9.78
N ILE A 262 -3.24 14.65 -8.92
CA ILE A 262 -4.49 14.41 -8.20
C ILE A 262 -4.60 15.36 -6.99
N LEU A 263 -3.56 15.50 -6.17
CA LEU A 263 -3.65 16.24 -4.91
C LEU A 263 -3.44 17.75 -5.06
N GLY A 264 -2.82 18.21 -6.16
CA GLY A 264 -2.41 19.60 -6.36
C GLY A 264 -1.19 20.01 -5.54
N THR A 265 -0.56 19.08 -4.82
CA THR A 265 0.63 19.30 -3.98
C THR A 265 1.67 18.22 -4.28
N PRO A 266 2.98 18.54 -4.22
CA PRO A 266 4.02 17.54 -4.44
C PRO A 266 3.88 16.32 -3.52
N ALA A 267 4.21 15.14 -4.05
CA ALA A 267 4.37 13.93 -3.24
C ALA A 267 5.42 14.13 -2.14
N ARG A 268 5.20 13.51 -0.99
CA ARG A 268 6.13 13.52 0.15
C ARG A 268 7.40 12.77 -0.23
N THR A 269 8.55 13.34 0.12
CA THR A 269 9.85 12.69 -0.11
C THR A 269 10.08 11.58 0.91
N PHE A 270 10.96 10.64 0.57
CA PHE A 270 11.37 9.62 1.54
C PHE A 270 12.09 10.23 2.76
N HIS A 271 12.78 11.36 2.57
CA HIS A 271 13.39 12.12 3.67
C HIS A 271 12.33 12.66 4.65
N GLN A 272 11.23 13.24 4.15
CA GLN A 272 10.12 13.66 5.00
C GLN A 272 9.51 12.47 5.74
N TRP A 273 9.27 11.36 5.03
CA TRP A 273 8.75 10.15 5.63
C TRP A 273 9.67 9.62 6.75
N ALA A 274 10.98 9.53 6.50
CA ALA A 274 11.96 9.04 7.47
C ALA A 274 12.04 9.93 8.72
N ALA A 275 12.01 11.25 8.56
CA ALA A 275 11.97 12.19 9.68
C ALA A 275 10.70 12.02 10.53
N ASP A 276 9.53 11.91 9.89
CA ASP A 276 8.24 11.73 10.58
C ASP A 276 8.14 10.39 11.32
N HIS A 277 8.92 9.38 10.90
CA HIS A 277 8.90 8.02 11.45
C HIS A 277 10.17 7.65 12.22
N ALA A 278 11.07 8.61 12.50
CA ALA A 278 12.37 8.37 13.10
C ALA A 278 12.29 7.58 14.42
N ALA A 279 11.25 7.83 15.22
CA ALA A 279 10.99 7.13 16.49
C ALA A 279 10.83 5.60 16.33
N ALA A 280 10.43 5.10 15.16
CA ALA A 280 10.34 3.65 14.94
C ALA A 280 11.72 2.97 14.82
N PHE A 281 12.77 3.76 14.56
CA PHE A 281 14.14 3.31 14.35
C PHE A 281 15.07 3.64 15.54
N THR A 282 14.58 4.37 16.54
CA THR A 282 15.35 4.65 17.75
C THR A 282 15.58 3.39 18.56
N ARG A 283 16.79 3.23 19.10
CA ARG A 283 17.16 2.06 19.92
C ARG A 283 16.17 1.89 21.06
N SER A 284 15.79 0.64 21.34
CA SER A 284 15.02 0.33 22.54
C SER A 284 15.89 0.68 23.76
N THR A 285 15.39 1.55 24.63
CA THR A 285 15.98 1.83 25.95
C THR A 285 15.88 0.63 26.86
#